data_AF-A0A1E8GNM5-F1
#
_entry.id   AF-A0A1E8GNM5-F1
#
_cell.length_a   1.000
_cell.length_b   1.000
_cell.length_c   1.000
_cell.angle_alpha   90.00
_cell.angle_beta   90.00
_cell.angle_gamma   90.00
#
_symmetry.space_group_name_H-M   'P 1'
#
loop_
_entity.id
_entity.type
_entity.pdbx_description
1 polymer ?
#
loop_
_entity_poly.entity_id
_entity_poly.type
_entity_poly.pdbx_seq_one_letter_code
_entity_poly.pdbx_strand_id
1 'polypeptide(L)'
;MKGIIAKDIYENFFIRKRFASFLFNYVIVILINYFAKTIYGFIINTAILIPFIIIPSLIQASSGYDEKYSYEKLEITTPITRKEIVKAKYLLSLLFFVINIIILFLLLLTKTKTISSEEIIFLVI
;
A
#
# COMPACT_ATOMS: atom_id res chain seq x y z
N MET A 1 -18.05 4.24 -10.43
CA MET A 1 -17.09 3.87 -9.35
C MET A 1 -16.17 2.69 -9.64
N LYS A 2 -16.67 1.47 -9.99
CA LYS A 2 -15.81 0.27 -10.17
C LYS A 2 -14.66 0.46 -11.19
N GLY A 3 -14.93 1.15 -12.30
CA GLY A 3 -13.92 1.41 -13.33
C GLY A 3 -12.75 2.30 -12.86
N ILE A 4 -13.02 3.26 -11.97
CA ILE A 4 -11.99 4.16 -11.40
C ILE A 4 -11.03 3.35 -10.53
N ILE A 5 -11.59 2.51 -9.65
CA ILE A 5 -10.80 1.63 -8.77
C ILE A 5 -9.98 0.64 -9.60
N ALA A 6 -10.58 0.05 -10.64
CA ALA A 6 -9.87 -0.89 -11.52
C ALA A 6 -8.71 -0.22 -12.28
N LYS A 7 -8.91 1.01 -12.75
CA LYS A 7 -7.85 1.85 -13.35
C LYS A 7 -6.72 2.10 -12.34
N ASP A 8 -7.04 2.59 -11.14
CA ASP A 8 -6.03 2.88 -10.12
C ASP A 8 -5.22 1.64 -9.73
N ILE A 9 -5.86 0.48 -9.62
CA ILE A 9 -5.18 -0.80 -9.36
C ILE A 9 -4.28 -1.17 -10.54
N TYR A 10 -4.77 -1.05 -11.78
CA TYR A 10 -4.00 -1.38 -12.97
C TYR A 10 -2.76 -0.50 -13.09
N GLU A 11 -2.90 0.80 -12.87
CA GLU A 11 -1.81 1.75 -12.98
C GLU A 11 -0.72 1.56 -11.92
N ASN A 12 -1.08 1.13 -10.71
CA ASN A 12 -0.12 0.92 -9.64
C ASN A 12 0.54 -0.48 -9.71
N PHE A 13 -0.22 -1.52 -10.05
CA PHE A 13 0.24 -2.92 -9.95
C PHE A 13 0.59 -3.58 -11.28
N PHE A 14 -0.11 -3.26 -12.37
CA PHE A 14 0.10 -3.95 -13.65
C PHE A 14 1.30 -3.40 -14.42
N ILE A 15 1.64 -2.14 -14.19
CA ILE A 15 2.83 -1.52 -14.79
C ILE A 15 4.07 -1.98 -14.01
N ARG A 16 4.83 -2.91 -14.60
CA ARG A 16 6.02 -3.55 -13.99
C ARG A 16 6.96 -2.60 -13.25
N LYS A 17 7.26 -1.42 -13.83
CA LYS A 17 8.17 -0.43 -13.22
C LYS A 17 7.62 0.13 -11.90
N ARG A 18 6.31 0.36 -11.83
CA ARG A 18 5.63 0.94 -10.67
C ARG A 18 5.43 -0.10 -9.58
N PHE A 19 5.05 -1.32 -9.97
CA PHE A 19 4.99 -2.45 -9.06
C PHE A 19 6.36 -2.78 -8.44
N ALA A 20 7.44 -2.74 -9.23
CA ALA A 20 8.80 -2.92 -8.72
C ALA A 20 9.18 -1.84 -7.69
N SER A 21 8.82 -0.57 -7.94
CA SER A 21 9.04 0.51 -6.99
C SER A 21 8.23 0.33 -5.71
N PHE A 22 6.98 -0.14 -5.82
CA PHE A 22 6.14 -0.46 -4.67
C PHE A 22 6.75 -1.59 -3.83
N LEU A 23 7.14 -2.71 -4.46
CA LEU A 23 7.83 -3.81 -3.78
C LEU A 23 9.12 -3.38 -3.09
N PHE A 24 9.90 -2.51 -3.74
CA PHE A 24 11.15 -1.99 -3.16
C PHE A 24 10.90 -1.24 -1.85
N ASN A 25 9.81 -0.48 -1.74
CA ASN A 25 9.42 0.18 -0.49
C ASN A 25 9.13 -0.85 0.62
N TYR A 26 8.44 -1.96 0.32
CA TYR A 26 8.20 -3.02 1.31
C TYR A 26 9.50 -3.69 1.76
N VAL A 27 10.42 -3.97 0.84
CA VAL A 27 11.71 -4.57 1.15
C VAL A 27 12.50 -3.68 2.12
N ILE A 28 12.51 -2.36 1.90
CA ILE A 28 13.16 -1.41 2.81
C ILE A 28 12.53 -1.46 4.21
N VAL A 29 11.20 -1.44 4.30
CA VAL A 29 10.51 -1.48 5.59
C VAL A 29 10.80 -2.78 6.33
N ILE A 30 10.83 -3.93 5.64
CA ILE A 30 11.21 -5.22 6.23
C ILE A 30 12.66 -5.18 6.75
N LEU A 31 13.60 -4.65 5.96
CA LEU A 31 15.00 -4.52 6.38
C LEU A 31 15.16 -3.66 7.63
N ILE A 32 14.53 -2.48 7.68
CA ILE A 32 14.57 -1.59 8.85
C ILE A 32 14.06 -2.31 10.10
N ASN A 33 12.98 -3.09 9.95
CA ASN A 33 12.40 -3.85 11.05
C ASN A 33 13.24 -5.05 11.49
N TYR A 34 13.97 -5.68 10.57
CA TYR A 34 14.92 -6.73 10.90
C TYR A 34 16.03 -6.22 11.83
N PHE A 35 16.58 -5.03 11.53
CA PHE A 35 17.63 -4.40 12.34
C PHE A 35 17.13 -3.82 13.68
N ALA A 36 15.82 -3.69 13.89
CA ALA A 36 15.27 -3.22 15.15
C ALA A 36 15.52 -4.23 16.28
N LYS A 37 16.36 -3.87 17.26
CA LYS A 37 16.72 -4.76 18.38
C LYS A 37 15.61 -4.90 19.43
N THR A 38 14.80 -3.87 19.62
CA THR A 38 13.75 -3.82 20.65
C THR A 38 12.36 -3.95 20.01
N ILE A 39 11.42 -4.57 20.74
CA ILE A 39 10.02 -4.67 20.32
C ILE A 39 9.39 -3.27 20.19
N TYR A 40 9.73 -2.34 21.10
CA TYR A 40 9.27 -0.95 21.02
C TYR A 40 9.78 -0.24 19.76
N GLY A 41 11.05 -0.44 19.38
CA GLY A 41 11.60 0.11 18.14
C GLY A 41 10.91 -0.47 16.90
N PHE A 42 10.58 -1.76 16.92
CA PHE A 42 9.81 -2.41 15.86
C PHE A 42 8.39 -1.83 15.74
N ILE A 43 7.66 -1.65 16.85
CA ILE A 43 6.30 -1.08 16.85
C ILE A 43 6.34 0.35 16.32
N ILE A 44 7.29 1.17 16.77
CA ILE A 44 7.43 2.56 16.32
C ILE A 44 7.74 2.62 14.82
N ASN A 45 8.70 1.81 14.35
CA ASN A 45 9.06 1.80 12.94
C ASN A 45 7.90 1.32 12.07
N THR A 46 7.22 0.24 12.44
CA THR A 46 6.09 -0.28 11.66
C THR A 46 4.86 0.63 11.71
N ALA A 47 4.49 1.13 12.89
CA ALA A 47 3.32 2.00 13.07
C ALA A 47 3.50 3.40 12.45
N ILE A 48 4.74 3.83 12.18
CA ILE A 48 5.01 5.11 11.49
C ILE A 48 5.25 4.86 10.00
N LEU A 49 6.20 3.99 9.63
CA LEU A 49 6.61 3.84 8.23
C LEU A 49 5.47 3.35 7.34
N ILE A 50 4.65 2.41 7.81
CA ILE A 50 3.61 1.80 6.99
C ILE A 50 2.47 2.79 6.68
N PRO A 51 1.80 3.41 7.67
CA PRO A 51 0.69 4.31 7.40
C PRO A 51 1.11 5.68 6.86
N PHE A 52 2.34 6.15 7.13
CA PHE A 52 2.78 7.47 6.66
C PHE A 52 3.56 7.44 5.33
N ILE A 53 4.20 6.32 4.98
CA ILE A 53 4.99 6.25 3.75
C ILE A 53 4.26 5.41 2.69
N ILE A 54 3.90 4.17 3.01
CA ILE A 54 3.40 3.24 2.00
C ILE A 54 2.00 3.63 1.51
N ILE A 55 1.05 3.88 2.41
CA ILE A 55 -0.34 4.16 2.04
C ILE A 55 -0.48 5.51 1.31
N PRO A 56 0.12 6.61 1.78
CA PRO A 56 0.02 7.90 1.10
C PRO A 56 0.76 7.88 -0.23
N SER A 57 1.83 7.08 -0.38
CA SER A 57 2.54 6.96 -1.66
C SER A 57 1.66 6.43 -2.80
N LEU A 58 0.71 5.53 -2.51
CA LEU A 58 -0.23 4.99 -3.50
C LEU A 58 -1.21 6.07 -4.01
N ILE A 59 -1.76 6.86 -3.09
CA ILE A 59 -2.70 7.95 -3.44
C ILE A 59 -1.96 9.08 -4.16
N GLN A 60 -0.75 9.42 -3.69
CA GLN A 60 0.10 10.42 -4.31
C GLN A 60 0.55 9.99 -5.71
N ALA A 61 0.90 8.71 -5.90
CA ALA A 61 1.25 8.18 -7.20
C ALA A 61 0.06 8.23 -8.17
N SER A 62 -1.11 7.71 -7.78
CA SER A 62 -2.34 7.78 -8.59
C SER A 62 -2.68 9.24 -8.96
N SER A 63 -2.65 10.16 -8.00
CA SER A 63 -2.96 11.57 -8.26
C SER A 63 -1.90 12.27 -9.12
N GLY A 64 -0.62 11.95 -8.95
CA GLY A 64 0.45 12.46 -9.80
C GLY A 64 0.38 11.93 -11.24
N TYR A 65 -0.12 10.71 -11.44
CA TYR A 65 -0.38 10.19 -12.78
C TYR A 65 -1.56 10.87 -13.45
N ASP A 66 -2.65 11.11 -12.70
CA ASP A 66 -3.79 11.85 -13.20
C ASP A 66 -3.41 13.26 -13.66
N GLU A 67 -2.54 13.94 -12.92
CA GLU A 67 -2.01 15.25 -13.30
C GLU A 67 -1.10 15.15 -14.54
N LYS A 68 -0.13 14.23 -14.53
CA LYS A 68 0.83 14.05 -15.63
C LYS A 68 0.16 13.75 -16.97
N TYR A 69 -0.91 12.95 -16.97
CA TYR A 69 -1.62 12.57 -18.19
C TYR A 69 -2.88 13.42 -18.43
N SER A 70 -3.12 14.47 -17.63
CA SER A 70 -4.34 15.28 -17.68
C SER A 70 -5.61 14.42 -17.67
N TYR A 71 -5.59 13.32 -16.92
CA TYR A 71 -6.63 12.30 -16.93
C TYR A 71 -7.95 12.81 -16.34
N GLU A 72 -7.90 13.86 -15.50
CA GLU A 72 -9.11 14.57 -15.05
C GLU A 72 -9.98 15.04 -16.24
N LYS A 73 -9.36 15.49 -17.34
CA LYS A 73 -10.11 15.96 -18.53
C LYS A 73 -10.84 14.82 -19.22
N LEU A 74 -10.28 13.60 -19.17
CA LEU A 74 -10.89 12.40 -19.73
C LEU A 74 -11.96 11.82 -18.79
N GLU A 75 -11.81 11.97 -17.48
CA GLU A 75 -12.81 11.50 -16.52
C GLU A 75 -14.07 12.38 -16.52
N ILE A 76 -13.94 13.68 -16.78
CA ILE A 76 -15.09 14.61 -16.86
C ILE A 76 -16.01 14.31 -18.05
N THR A 77 -15.51 13.69 -19.12
CA THR A 77 -16.34 13.29 -20.27
C THR A 77 -17.16 12.02 -20.00
N THR A 78 -16.87 11.31 -18.92
CA THR A 78 -17.64 10.16 -18.45
C THR A 78 -18.77 10.60 -17.51
N PRO A 79 -19.85 9.81 -17.34
CA PRO A 79 -20.93 10.14 -16.39
C PRO A 79 -20.50 9.87 -14.93
N ILE A 80 -19.36 10.42 -14.52
CA ILE A 80 -18.75 10.23 -13.20
C ILE A 80 -18.59 11.59 -12.55
N THR A 81 -19.02 11.70 -11.29
CA THR A 81 -18.88 12.96 -10.53
C THR A 81 -17.52 13.04 -9.83
N ARG A 82 -16.98 14.26 -9.63
CA ARG A 82 -15.74 14.47 -8.84
C ARG A 82 -15.80 13.84 -7.45
N LYS A 83 -16.98 13.81 -6.83
CA LYS A 83 -17.19 13.16 -5.52
C LYS A 83 -16.94 11.65 -5.58
N GLU A 84 -17.29 10.99 -6.68
CA GLU A 84 -17.07 9.55 -6.85
C GLU A 84 -15.60 9.20 -7.06
N ILE A 85 -14.85 10.06 -7.77
CA ILE A 85 -13.40 9.90 -7.96
C ILE A 85 -12.69 9.96 -6.61
N VAL A 86 -12.99 10.99 -5.81
CA VAL A 86 -12.42 11.14 -4.46
C VAL A 86 -12.79 9.96 -3.57
N LYS A 87 -14.06 9.52 -3.58
CA LYS A 87 -14.51 8.34 -2.82
C LYS A 87 -13.77 7.06 -3.25
N ALA A 88 -13.53 6.87 -4.54
CA ALA A 88 -12.80 5.70 -5.04
C ALA A 88 -11.36 5.65 -4.52
N LYS A 89 -10.65 6.79 -4.51
CA LYS A 89 -9.27 6.87 -3.98
C LYS A 89 -9.20 6.59 -2.48
N TYR A 90 -10.16 7.12 -1.70
CA TYR A 90 -10.24 6.81 -0.27
C TYR A 90 -10.57 5.34 0.00
N LEU A 91 -11.47 4.74 -0.79
CA LEU A 91 -11.82 3.34 -0.64
C LEU A 91 -10.62 2.42 -0.95
N LEU A 92 -9.84 2.76 -1.97
CA LEU A 92 -8.59 2.07 -2.29
C LEU A 92 -7.57 2.20 -1.15
N SER A 93 -7.39 3.42 -0.62
CA SER A 93 -6.52 3.67 0.53
C SER A 93 -6.91 2.84 1.76
N LEU A 94 -8.21 2.77 2.06
CA LEU A 94 -8.72 2.01 3.20
C LEU A 94 -8.47 0.50 3.01
N LEU A 95 -8.65 -0.02 1.80
CA LEU A 95 -8.31 -1.41 1.48
C LEU A 95 -6.81 -1.69 1.74
N PHE A 96 -5.94 -0.80 1.27
CA PHE A 96 -4.50 -0.92 1.52
C PHE A 96 -4.13 -0.78 2.99
N PHE A 97 -4.83 0.06 3.74
CA PHE A 97 -4.65 0.20 5.17
C PHE A 97 -4.92 -1.12 5.91
N VAL A 98 -6.01 -1.80 5.58
CA VAL A 98 -6.35 -3.11 6.17
C VAL A 98 -5.28 -4.16 5.84
N ILE A 99 -4.85 -4.23 4.58
CA ILE A 99 -3.77 -5.17 4.15
C ILE A 99 -2.48 -4.90 4.94
N ASN A 100 -2.14 -3.63 5.12
CA ASN A 100 -0.93 -3.23 5.83
C ASN A 100 -0.99 -3.53 7.33
N ILE A 101 -2.15 -3.42 7.97
CA ILE A 101 -2.35 -3.86 9.36
C ILE A 101 -2.10 -5.37 9.48
N ILE A 102 -2.61 -6.17 8.53
CA ILE A 102 -2.40 -7.62 8.53
C ILE A 102 -0.91 -7.94 8.40
N ILE A 103 -0.19 -7.27 7.49
CA ILE A 103 1.26 -7.44 7.33
C ILE A 103 2.01 -7.05 8.62
N LEU A 104 1.63 -5.95 9.25
CA LEU A 104 2.22 -5.49 10.50
C LEU A 104 2.00 -6.50 11.64
N PHE A 105 0.79 -7.07 11.72
CA PHE A 105 0.48 -8.12 12.68
C PHE A 105 1.32 -9.38 12.46
N LEU A 106 1.47 -9.82 11.20
CA LEU A 106 2.33 -10.95 10.84
C LEU A 106 3.81 -10.69 11.21
N LEU A 107 4.32 -9.49 10.91
CA LEU A 107 5.69 -9.10 11.28
C LEU A 107 5.86 -9.04 12.81
N LEU A 108 4.86 -8.58 13.56
CA LEU A 108 4.90 -8.58 15.02
C LEU A 108 5.02 -10.01 15.58
N LEU A 109 4.22 -10.95 15.05
CA LEU A 109 4.26 -12.36 15.44
C LEU A 109 5.64 -12.99 15.21
N THR A 110 6.32 -12.66 14.10
CA THR A 110 7.71 -13.13 13.89
C THR A 110 8.66 -12.64 14.96
N LYS A 111 8.51 -11.37 15.39
CA LYS A 111 9.44 -10.75 16.32
C LYS A 111 9.25 -11.27 17.74
N THR A 112 8.02 -11.61 18.13
CA THR A 112 7.70 -12.18 19.45
C THR A 112 8.06 -13.66 19.58
N LYS A 113 8.71 -14.27 18.57
CA LYS A 113 9.19 -15.67 18.58
C LYS A 113 8.09 -16.70 18.91
N THR A 114 6.84 -16.36 18.62
CA THR A 114 5.69 -17.23 18.92
C THR A 114 5.43 -18.23 17.78
N ILE A 115 5.96 -17.94 16.58
CA ILE A 115 5.80 -18.71 15.33
C ILE A 115 7.16 -18.73 14.63
N SER A 116 7.61 -19.89 14.14
CA SER A 116 8.85 -20.01 13.37
C SER A 116 8.71 -19.30 12.02
N SER A 117 9.77 -18.66 11.52
CA SER A 117 9.78 -17.99 10.20
C SER A 117 9.37 -18.89 9.04
N GLU A 118 9.43 -20.22 9.22
CA GLU A 118 9.01 -21.23 8.25
C GLU A 118 7.47 -21.42 8.19
N GLU A 119 6.75 -21.19 9.29
CA GLU A 119 5.30 -21.41 9.38
C GLU A 119 4.49 -20.32 8.68
N ILE A 120 5.08 -19.13 8.46
CA ILE A 120 4.42 -18.00 7.80
C ILE A 120 4.40 -18.15 6.28
N ILE A 121 5.41 -18.80 5.70
CA ILE A 121 5.41 -19.13 4.26
C ILE A 121 4.24 -20.06 3.94
N PHE A 122 3.87 -20.95 4.88
CA PHE A 122 2.75 -21.86 4.73
C PHE A 122 1.37 -21.20 4.90
N LEU A 123 1.29 -20.05 5.56
CA LEU A 123 0.04 -19.31 5.79
C LEU A 123 -0.27 -18.29 4.68
N VAL A 124 0.73 -17.97 3.85
CA VAL A 124 0.65 -16.96 2.76
C VAL A 124 0.49 -17.62 1.37
N ILE A 125 0.75 -18.93 1.24
CA ILE A 125 0.48 -19.74 0.04
C ILE A 125 -0.94 -20.31 0.13
#